data_AF-A0A537ZNG7-F1
#
_entry.id   AF-A0A537ZNG7-F1
#
_cell.length_a   1.000
_cell.length_b   1.000
_cell.length_c   1.000
_cell.angle_alpha   90.00
_cell.angle_beta   90.00
_cell.angle_gamma   90.00
#
_symmetry.space_group_name_H-M   'P 1'
#
loop_
_entity.id
_entity.type
_entity.pdbx_description
1 polymer ?
#
loop_
_entity_poly.entity_id
_entity_poly.type
_entity_poly.pdbx_seq_one_letter_code
_entity_poly.pdbx_strand_id
1 'polypeptide(L)' 'MARGEVRIAVTLACEECKRRNYQTNKSRRNTPDRLELRKYCHWCG' A
#
# COMPACT_ATOMS: atom_id res chain seq x y z
N MET A 1 -14.43 -19.01 -5.99
CA MET A 1 -15.20 -18.25 -4.98
C MET A 1 -14.54 -16.89 -4.76
N ALA A 2 -14.98 -15.83 -5.45
CA ALA A 2 -14.38 -14.50 -5.34
C ALA A 2 -14.96 -13.74 -4.12
N ARG A 3 -14.58 -14.13 -2.91
CA ARG A 3 -14.89 -13.40 -1.67
C ARG A 3 -13.91 -12.24 -1.41
N GLY A 4 -13.33 -11.69 -2.48
CA GLY A 4 -12.13 -10.86 -2.44
C GLY A 4 -12.32 -9.39 -2.86
N GLU A 5 -13.47 -8.97 -3.37
CA GLU A 5 -13.64 -7.62 -3.94
C GLU A 5 -13.45 -6.47 -2.92
N VAL A 6 -13.61 -6.77 -1.63
CA VAL A 6 -13.48 -5.78 -0.55
C VAL A 6 -12.01 -5.43 -0.26
N ARG A 7 -11.09 -6.39 -0.41
CA ARG A 7 -9.66 -6.20 -0.09
C ARG A 7 -8.84 -6.27 -1.37
N ILE A 8 -8.23 -5.14 -1.73
CA ILE A 8 -7.37 -5.05 -2.91
C ILE A 8 -5.90 -5.02 -2.51
N ALA A 9 -5.07 -5.69 -3.30
CA ALA A 9 -3.63 -5.57 -3.18
C ALA A 9 -3.19 -4.18 -3.67
N VAL A 10 -2.39 -3.49 -2.86
CA VAL A 10 -1.78 -2.21 -3.17
C VAL A 10 -0.28 -2.28 -2.92
N THR A 11 0.47 -1.55 -3.73
CA THR A 11 1.91 -1.43 -3.57
C THR A 11 2.23 -0.05 -3.03
N LEU A 12 2.96 0.01 -1.92
CA LEU A 12 3.43 1.25 -1.32
C LEU A 12 4.76 1.63 -1.97
N ALA A 13 4.82 2.86 -2.47
CA ALA A 13 6.03 3.48 -2.96
C ALA A 13 6.54 4.49 -1.93
N CYS A 14 7.85 4.54 -1.71
CA CYS A 14 8.47 5.61 -0.94
C CYS A 14 8.41 6.92 -1.73
N GLU A 15 8.11 8.04 -1.08
CA GLU A 15 8.02 9.33 -1.78
C GLU A 15 9.38 9.91 -2.18
N GLU A 16 10.43 9.57 -1.43
CA GLU A 16 11.79 10.05 -1.66
C GLU A 16 12.47 9.27 -2.80
N CYS A 17 12.65 7.95 -2.65
CA CYS A 17 13.34 7.15 -3.68
C CYS A 17 12.42 6.59 -4.78
N LYS A 18 11.09 6.79 -4.67
CA LYS A 18 10.07 6.29 -5.61
C LYS A 18 10.07 4.76 -5.81
N ARG A 19 10.79 4.03 -4.96
CA ARG A 19 10.85 2.56 -5.01
C ARG A 19 9.60 1.95 -4.38
N ARG A 20 9.11 0.91 -5.04
CA ARG A 20 8.00 0.07 -4.58
C ARG A 20 8.55 -0.93 -3.57
N ASN A 21 8.30 -0.70 -2.28
CA ASN A 21 8.97 -1.44 -1.21
C ASN A 21 8.07 -2.47 -0.53
N TYR A 22 6.76 -2.19 -0.44
CA TYR A 22 5.84 -3.04 0.30
C TYR A 22 4.61 -3.36 -0.52
N GLN A 23 4.18 -4.62 -0.45
CA GLN A 23 2.89 -5.06 -0.95
C GLN A 23 1.97 -5.30 0.25
N THR A 24 0.83 -4.63 0.27
CA THR A 24 -0.17 -4.75 1.34
C THR A 24 -1.55 -4.89 0.74
N ASN A 25 -2.53 -5.30 1.55
CA ASN A 25 -3.92 -5.32 1.13
C ASN A 25 -4.66 -4.19 1.83
N LYS A 26 -5.36 -3.34 1.09
CA LYS A 26 -6.26 -2.31 1.66
C LYS A 26 -7.72 -2.68 1.45
N SER A 27 -8.57 -2.29 2.39
CA SER A 27 -10.01 -2.44 2.25
C SER A 27 -10.58 -1.24 1.49
N ARG A 28 -11.19 -1.45 0.33
CA ARG A 28 -11.83 -0.35 -0.43
C ARG A 28 -13.01 0.27 0.33
N ARG A 29 -13.64 -0.50 1.23
CA ARG A 29 -14.83 -0.07 2.00
C ARG A 29 -14.47 0.85 3.16
N ASN A 30 -13.38 0.55 3.87
CA ASN A 30 -12.99 1.32 5.07
C ASN A 30 -11.99 2.43 4.73
N THR A 31 -11.18 2.24 3.69
CA THR A 31 -10.13 3.18 3.26
C THR A 31 -10.25 3.40 1.74
N PRO A 32 -11.27 4.17 1.30
CA PRO A 32 -11.48 4.46 -0.11
C PRO A 32 -10.33 5.29 -0.69
N ASP A 33 -9.83 6.26 0.07
CA ASP A 33 -8.77 7.20 -0.32
C ASP A 33 -7.38 6.56 -0.52
N ARG A 34 -6.43 7.37 -0.99
CA ARG A 34 -5.03 6.97 -1.15
C ARG A 34 -4.46 6.56 0.21
N LEU A 35 -3.80 5.40 0.25
CA LEU A 35 -3.20 4.89 1.48
C LEU A 35 -1.77 5.45 1.62
N GLU A 36 -1.58 6.33 2.59
CA GLU A 36 -0.29 6.94 2.92
C GLU A 36 0.16 6.43 4.29
N LEU A 37 1.37 5.85 4.35
CA LEU A 37 1.89 5.21 5.56
C LEU A 37 3.35 5.62 5.77
N ARG A 38 3.68 6.04 7.00
CA ARG A 38 5.06 6.32 7.41
C ARG A 38 5.76 5.00 7.75
N LYS A 39 6.29 4.32 6.73
CA LYS A 39 7.08 3.09 6.89
C LYS A 39 8.55 3.35 6.63
N TYR A 40 9.39 2.61 7.34
CA TYR A 40 10.83 2.60 7.11
C TYR A 40 11.14 2.20 5.66
N CYS A 41 12.03 2.97 5.03
CA CYS A 41 12.58 2.68 3.71
C CYS A 41 14.06 2.36 3.86
N HIS A 42 14.44 1.09 3.65
CA HIS A 42 15.85 0.66 3.72
C HIS A 42 16.76 1.38 2.72
N TRP A 43 16.19 1.93 1.64
CA TRP A 43 16.96 2.59 0.58
C TRP A 43 17.20 4.08 0.82
N CYS A 44 16.44 4.72 1.71
CA CYS A 44 16.52 6.15 2.01
C CYS A 44 17.17 6.42 3.38
N GLY A 45 18.04 5.51 3.84
CA GLY A 45 18.66 5.59 5.16
C GLY A 45 19.18 6.97 5.53
#